data_AF-A0ABD0RA32-F1
#
_entry.id   AF-A0ABD0RA32-F1
#
_cell.length_a   1.000
_cell.length_b   1.000
_cell.length_c   1.000
_cell.angle_alpha   90.00
_cell.angle_beta   90.00
_cell.angle_gamma   90.00
#
_symmetry.space_group_name_H-M   'P 1'
#
loop_
_entity.id
_entity.type
_entity.pdbx_description
1 polymer ?
#
loop_
_entity_poly.entity_id
_entity_poly.type
_entity_poly.pdbx_seq_one_letter_code
_entity_poly.pdbx_strand_id
1 'polypeptide(L)' 'YDWFAWVPNSPSTMRKPPPTQKGQVDMKYIMESLPDRGRSSWHLAAVWAL' A
#
# COMPACT_ATOMS: atom_id res chain seq x y z
N TYR A 1 11.30 -6.28 8.92
CA TYR A 1 11.80 -5.85 7.60
C TYR A 1 11.46 -6.77 6.42
N ASP A 2 11.93 -8.01 6.38
CA ASP A 2 11.94 -8.89 5.18
C ASP A 2 10.63 -8.99 4.38
N TRP A 3 9.48 -9.04 5.06
CA TRP A 3 8.16 -9.16 4.44
C TRP A 3 7.41 -7.84 4.27
N PHE A 4 7.77 -6.83 5.05
CA PHE A 4 7.08 -5.55 5.14
C PHE A 4 7.81 -4.42 4.39
N ALA A 5 9.07 -4.63 4.00
CA ALA A 5 9.83 -3.68 3.19
C ALA A 5 9.28 -3.54 1.76
N TRP A 6 8.59 -4.57 1.24
CA TRP A 6 7.86 -4.45 -0.01
C TRP A 6 6.44 -3.93 0.25
N VAL A 7 6.25 -2.62 0.18
CA VAL A 7 4.99 -1.94 0.57
C VAL A 7 3.73 -2.53 -0.08
N PRO A 8 3.70 -2.89 -1.38
CA PRO A 8 2.52 -3.53 -1.97
C PRO A 8 2.15 -4.90 -1.36
N ASN A 9 3.12 -5.61 -0.77
CA ASN A 9 2.86 -6.88 -0.08
C ASN A 9 2.20 -6.70 1.29
N SER A 10 2.42 -5.56 1.93
CA SER A 10 1.83 -5.25 3.25
C SER A 10 1.63 -3.74 3.44
N PRO A 11 0.64 -3.16 2.77
CA PRO A 11 0.40 -1.73 2.84
C PRO A 11 -0.05 -1.31 4.25
N SER A 12 0.55 -0.25 4.79
CA SER A 12 0.17 0.30 6.11
C SER A 12 -1.22 0.93 6.15
N THR A 13 -1.76 1.32 5.00
CA THR A 13 -3.09 1.92 4.87
C THR A 13 -3.62 1.78 3.45
N MET A 14 -4.94 1.87 3.29
CA MET A 14 -5.62 2.00 2.00
C MET A 14 -6.26 3.38 1.90
N ARG A 15 -6.16 4.05 0.75
CA ARG A 15 -6.71 5.38 0.48
C ARG A 15 -8.07 5.36 -0.23
N LYS A 16 -8.53 4.18 -0.66
CA LYS A 16 -9.85 3.95 -1.27
C LYS A 16 -10.57 2.81 -0.57
N PRO A 17 -11.92 2.80 -0.59
CA PRO A 17 -12.70 1.67 -0.10
C PRO A 17 -12.44 0.41 -0.95
N PRO A 18 -12.75 -0.79 -0.42
CA PRO A 18 -12.69 -2.01 -1.22
C PRO A 18 -13.61 -1.93 -2.45
N PRO A 19 -13.18 -2.43 -3.62
CA PRO A 19 -14.03 -2.49 -4.79
C PRO A 19 -15.22 -3.44 -4.56
N THR A 20 -16.41 -3.04 -5.00
CA THR A 20 -17.64 -3.78 -4.74
C THR A 20 -17.93 -4.89 -5.75
N GLN A 21 -17.24 -4.89 -6.90
CA GLN A 21 -17.43 -5.86 -7.97
C GLN A 21 -16.09 -6.23 -8.62
N LYS A 22 -16.03 -7.45 -9.17
CA LYS A 22 -14.84 -7.93 -9.90
C LYS A 22 -14.78 -7.27 -11.29
N GLY A 23 -13.56 -7.09 -11.82
CA GLY A 23 -13.33 -6.60 -13.19
C GLY A 23 -13.46 -5.08 -13.39
N GLN A 24 -13.70 -4.30 -12.34
CA GLN A 24 -13.84 -2.83 -12.42
C GLN A 24 -12.56 -2.06 -12.11
N VAL A 25 -11.52 -2.74 -11.62
CA VAL A 25 -10.29 -2.12 -11.12
C VAL A 25 -9.21 -2.18 -12.19
N ASP A 26 -8.55 -1.06 -12.42
CA ASP A 26 -7.36 -0.94 -13.26
C ASP A 26 -6.09 -0.66 -12.43
N MET A 27 -4.93 -0.66 -13.08
CA MET A 27 -3.65 -0.38 -12.41
C MET A 27 -3.65 1.01 -11.75
N LYS A 28 -4.28 2.01 -12.38
CA LYS A 28 -4.38 3.36 -11.84
C LYS A 28 -5.15 3.37 -10.51
N TYR A 29 -6.29 2.69 -10.46
CA TYR A 29 -7.07 2.54 -9.24
C TYR A 29 -6.28 1.85 -8.12
N ILE A 30 -5.49 0.82 -8.44
CA ILE A 30 -4.61 0.15 -7.45
C ILE A 30 -3.57 1.12 -6.89
N MET A 31 -2.86 1.84 -7.76
CA MET A 31 -1.84 2.81 -7.34
C MET A 31 -2.44 3.97 -6.52
N GLU A 32 -3.65 4.39 -6.84
CA GLU A 32 -4.39 5.40 -6.07
C GLU A 32 -4.91 4.85 -4.72
N SER A 33 -5.11 3.54 -4.61
CA SER A 33 -5.58 2.88 -3.38
C SER A 33 -4.45 2.59 -2.40
N LEU A 34 -3.25 2.25 -2.90
CA LEU A 34 -2.05 2.00 -2.09
C LEU A 34 -1.56 3.26 -1.35
N PRO A 35 -0.71 3.13 -0.31
CA PRO A 35 -0.12 4.27 0.37
C PRO A 35 0.60 5.23 -0.59
N ASP A 36 0.54 6.53 -0.30
CA ASP A 36 1.37 7.50 -0.99
C ASP A 36 2.86 7.34 -0.62
N ARG A 37 3.72 8.12 -1.28
CA ARG A 37 5.17 8.06 -1.06
C ARG A 37 5.56 8.36 0.38
N GLY A 38 4.92 9.35 1.03
CA GLY A 38 5.25 9.75 2.40
C GLY A 38 4.95 8.63 3.40
N ARG A 39 3.75 8.05 3.31
CA ARG A 39 3.34 6.93 4.16
C ARG A 39 4.17 5.67 3.90
N SER A 40 4.55 5.44 2.64
CA SER A 40 5.45 4.35 2.26
C SER A 40 6.83 4.53 2.88
N SER A 41 7.42 5.72 2.81
CA SER A 41 8.72 6.02 3.42
C SER A 41 8.71 5.85 4.94
N TRP A 42 7.67 6.34 5.62
CA TRP A 42 7.53 6.17 7.07
C TRP A 42 7.34 4.71 7.47
N HIS A 43 6.55 3.95 6.71
CA HIS A 43 6.39 2.52 6.93
C HIS A 43 7.73 1.78 6.82
N LEU A 44 8.50 2.05 5.76
CA LEU A 44 9.83 1.48 5.56
C LEU A 44 10.78 1.81 6.72
N ALA A 45 10.82 3.06 7.15
CA ALA A 45 11.66 3.50 8.26
C ALA A 45 11.29 2.78 9.56
N ALA A 46 9.99 2.68 9.88
CA ALA A 46 9.52 2.00 11.08
C ALA A 46 9.83 0.49 11.06
N VAL A 47 9.58 -0.16 9.92
CA VAL A 47 9.82 -1.61 9.71
C VAL A 47 11.29 -1.99 9.68
N TRP A 48 12.17 -1.03 9.39
CA TRP A 48 13.62 -1.21 9.45
C TRP A 48 14.17 -1.01 10.87
N ALA A 49 13.62 -0.04 11.61
CA ALA A 49 14.07 0.26 12.96
C ALA A 49 13.61 -0.76 14.03
N LEU A 50 12.52 -1.49 13.75
CA LEU A 50 11.93 -2.52 14.62
C LEU A 50 12.24 -3.93 14.09
#